data_AF-A0A0G4LDK4-F1
#
_entry.id   AF-A0A0G4LDK4-F1
#
_cell.length_a   1.000
_cell.length_b   1.000
_cell.length_c   1.000
_cell.angle_alpha   90.00
_cell.angle_beta   90.00
_cell.angle_gamma   90.00
#
_symmetry.space_group_name_H-M   'P 1'
#
loop_
_entity.id
_entity.type
_entity.pdbx_description
1 polymer ?
#
loop_
_entity_poly.entity_id
_entity_poly.type
_entity_poly.pdbx_seq_one_letter_code
_entity_poly.pdbx_strand_id
1 'polypeptide(L)'
;MGYTTWWKRLSPRQLNIAIQTFSVISIFFEGYDQGVMGGVNASPRYVEEVGIGLPDGTVTDTLHQGGIVSVYYLGCIAGCFAGGWLADRIGRINGLFIGCIFAMIGGALQAAAQSSDFMIVARVITGIGTGALTGITPVMVSETSTAEHRGGFLGYVFIANFGISIAYWLSFALAFIDGGYSDVRWRFQLAFQCLPALLLFLGIKMLPDTPRFLASVGRYDEAREVIEHVRGNFGPVVEREFLEIRTVAEESTKSSPIEFIKILFGRGPKPGYNLGQRAWLCLVSHVKGEPNALTQEELAGENLLLGRVGELVCQPGPVSNLEAGPLLGVFEVQDKTHFDSFAKYPSALPPKNKHVFNKSVGGYVITEFVM
;
A
#
# COMPACT_ATOMS: atom_id res chain seq x y z
N MET A 1 -8.31 29.98 15.62
CA MET A 1 -8.26 28.93 14.57
C MET A 1 -7.24 27.90 15.00
N GLY A 2 -7.67 26.67 15.28
CA GLY A 2 -6.78 25.59 15.73
C GLY A 2 -6.00 24.95 14.59
N TYR A 3 -4.96 24.17 14.93
CA TYR A 3 -4.12 23.42 13.99
C TYR A 3 -4.90 22.55 12.98
N THR A 4 -6.11 22.13 13.32
CA THR A 4 -7.03 21.33 12.48
C THR A 4 -7.66 22.10 11.31
N THR A 5 -7.50 23.43 11.24
CA THR A 5 -8.06 24.28 10.16
C THR A 5 -7.00 24.86 9.23
N TRP A 6 -5.74 24.43 9.37
CA TRP A 6 -4.63 24.98 8.59
C TRP A 6 -4.79 24.76 7.08
N TRP A 7 -5.33 23.61 6.67
CA TRP A 7 -5.61 23.28 5.28
C TRP A 7 -6.49 24.29 4.55
N LYS A 8 -7.36 25.04 5.25
CA LYS A 8 -8.22 26.08 4.65
C LYS A 8 -7.43 27.25 4.05
N ARG A 9 -6.17 27.43 4.48
CA ARG A 9 -5.28 28.48 3.96
C ARG A 9 -4.54 28.07 2.70
N LEU A 10 -4.50 26.78 2.40
CA LEU A 10 -3.80 26.26 1.24
C LEU A 10 -4.66 26.43 -0.01
N SER A 11 -4.03 26.74 -1.13
CA SER A 11 -4.70 26.61 -2.44
C SER A 11 -5.05 25.13 -2.72
N PRO A 12 -6.03 24.84 -3.58
CA PRO A 12 -6.40 23.48 -3.96
C PRO A 12 -5.20 22.63 -4.43
N ARG A 13 -4.29 23.24 -5.21
CA ARG A 13 -3.05 22.58 -5.65
C ARG A 13 -2.13 22.25 -4.49
N GLN A 14 -1.90 23.19 -3.58
CA GLN A 14 -1.06 22.97 -2.40
C GLN A 14 -1.63 21.90 -1.47
N LEU A 15 -2.96 21.87 -1.29
CA LEU A 15 -3.63 20.85 -0.48
C LEU A 15 -3.44 19.45 -1.07
N ASN A 16 -3.65 19.28 -2.38
CA ASN A 16 -3.41 18.00 -3.05
C ASN A 16 -1.94 17.57 -2.94
N ILE A 17 -0.99 18.49 -3.17
CA ILE A 17 0.45 18.20 -2.99
C ILE A 17 0.74 17.77 -1.55
N ALA A 18 0.15 18.43 -0.55
CA ALA A 18 0.35 18.07 0.85
C ALA A 18 -0.18 16.65 1.14
N ILE A 19 -1.42 16.35 0.73
CA ILE A 19 -2.02 15.00 0.89
C ILE A 19 -1.15 13.94 0.25
N GLN A 20 -0.69 14.17 -0.98
CA GLN A 20 0.19 13.25 -1.69
C GLN A 20 1.55 13.10 -1.01
N THR A 21 2.14 14.19 -0.52
CA THR A 21 3.43 14.15 0.19
C THR A 21 3.34 13.33 1.46
N PHE A 22 2.32 13.53 2.29
CA PHE A 22 2.14 12.75 3.51
C PHE A 22 1.81 11.27 3.22
N SER A 23 1.08 11.00 2.14
CA SER A 23 0.81 9.63 1.69
C SER A 23 2.09 8.92 1.21
N VAL A 24 2.94 9.63 0.47
CA VAL A 24 4.27 9.15 0.05
C VAL A 24 5.17 8.90 1.25
N ILE A 25 5.18 9.77 2.26
CA ILE A 25 5.95 9.55 3.51
C ILE A 25 5.46 8.29 4.25
N SER A 26 4.14 8.07 4.29
CA SER A 26 3.55 6.88 4.91
C SER A 26 4.01 5.59 4.23
N ILE A 27 3.98 5.53 2.90
CA ILE A 27 4.42 4.32 2.17
C ILE A 27 5.94 4.20 2.15
N PHE A 28 6.67 5.32 2.15
CA PHE A 28 8.12 5.31 2.32
C PHE A 28 8.53 4.69 3.66
N PHE A 29 7.86 5.07 4.75
CA PHE A 29 8.08 4.47 6.07
C PHE A 29 7.85 2.96 6.04
N GLU A 30 6.74 2.53 5.42
CA GLU A 30 6.42 1.12 5.31
C GLU A 30 7.46 0.33 4.51
N GLY A 31 7.85 0.83 3.34
CA GLY A 31 8.90 0.21 2.54
C GLY A 31 10.24 0.15 3.26
N TYR A 32 10.61 1.21 3.99
CA TYR A 32 11.83 1.19 4.80
C TYR A 32 11.78 0.10 5.88
N ASP A 33 10.69 -0.01 6.64
CA ASP A 33 10.51 -0.99 7.72
C ASP A 33 10.51 -2.45 7.19
N GLN A 34 10.00 -2.67 5.97
CA GLN A 34 10.13 -3.98 5.30
C GLN A 34 11.59 -4.32 4.95
N GLY A 35 12.33 -3.36 4.37
CA GLY A 35 13.70 -3.58 3.91
C GLY A 35 14.76 -3.62 5.02
N VAL A 36 14.51 -2.97 6.16
CA VAL A 36 15.52 -2.76 7.21
C VAL A 36 16.08 -4.07 7.78
N MET A 37 15.26 -5.13 7.83
CA MET A 37 15.71 -6.42 8.38
C MET A 37 16.77 -7.13 7.57
N GLY A 38 16.83 -6.88 6.26
CA GLY A 38 17.90 -7.43 5.43
C GLY A 38 19.27 -7.01 5.95
N GLY A 39 19.43 -5.73 6.32
CA GLY A 39 20.67 -5.20 6.88
C GLY A 39 20.93 -5.58 8.33
N VAL A 40 19.90 -5.50 9.17
CA VAL A 40 19.98 -5.80 10.61
C VAL A 40 20.38 -7.25 10.84
N ASN A 41 19.76 -8.20 10.13
CA ASN A 41 20.08 -9.61 10.23
C ASN A 41 21.50 -9.96 9.76
N ALA A 42 22.10 -9.13 8.91
CA ALA A 42 23.47 -9.30 8.44
C ALA A 42 24.51 -8.71 9.40
N SER A 43 24.11 -8.12 10.53
CA SER A 43 25.01 -7.58 11.55
C SER A 43 25.42 -8.68 12.53
N PRO A 44 26.74 -8.98 12.69
CA PRO A 44 27.21 -9.97 13.65
C PRO A 44 26.80 -9.67 15.10
N ARG A 45 26.78 -8.40 15.48
CA ARG A 45 26.36 -7.96 16.83
C ARG A 45 24.89 -8.20 17.10
N TYR A 46 24.04 -7.99 16.10
CA TYR A 46 22.62 -8.32 16.22
C TYR A 46 22.43 -9.82 16.43
N VAL A 47 23.14 -10.65 15.65
CA VAL A 47 23.10 -12.11 15.76
C VAL A 47 23.51 -12.60 17.16
N GLU A 48 24.57 -11.99 17.71
CA GLU A 48 25.05 -12.26 19.07
C GLU A 48 24.06 -11.79 20.14
N GLU A 49 23.58 -10.55 20.06
CA GLU A 49 22.71 -9.94 21.09
C GLU A 49 21.31 -10.56 21.13
N VAL A 50 20.80 -10.99 19.99
CA VAL A 50 19.52 -11.71 19.89
C VAL A 50 19.68 -13.21 20.16
N GLY A 51 20.90 -13.73 20.20
CA GLY A 51 21.19 -15.13 20.55
C GLY A 51 20.79 -16.14 19.46
N ILE A 52 20.78 -15.72 18.19
CA ILE A 52 20.38 -16.55 17.03
C ILE A 52 21.56 -17.16 16.28
N GLY A 53 22.79 -16.88 16.72
CA GLY A 53 23.99 -17.38 16.06
C GLY A 53 25.27 -17.14 16.86
N LEU A 54 26.39 -17.35 16.19
CA LEU A 54 27.72 -17.20 16.76
C LEU A 54 28.21 -15.74 16.65
N PRO A 55 29.20 -15.33 17.49
CA PRO A 55 29.73 -13.95 17.49
C PRO A 55 30.44 -13.53 16.19
N ASP A 56 30.74 -14.48 15.30
CA ASP A 56 31.28 -14.23 13.96
C ASP A 56 30.20 -13.74 12.97
N GLY A 57 28.93 -13.76 13.37
CA GLY A 57 27.78 -13.40 12.53
C GLY A 57 27.17 -14.59 11.78
N THR A 58 27.65 -15.81 12.02
CA THR A 58 27.05 -17.03 11.46
C THR A 58 25.75 -17.35 12.20
N VAL A 59 24.62 -17.29 11.48
CA VAL A 59 23.31 -17.69 12.00
C VAL A 59 23.26 -19.20 12.15
N THR A 60 22.98 -19.69 13.35
CA THR A 60 22.80 -21.13 13.63
C THR A 60 21.33 -21.51 13.75
N ASP A 61 20.47 -20.58 14.18
CA ASP A 61 19.04 -20.79 14.32
C ASP A 61 18.25 -19.97 13.27
N THR A 62 18.23 -20.50 12.05
CA THR A 62 17.54 -19.89 10.91
C THR A 62 16.02 -19.86 11.09
N LEU A 63 15.45 -20.83 11.83
CA LEU A 63 14.02 -20.88 12.11
C LEU A 63 13.61 -19.72 13.03
N HIS A 64 14.39 -19.48 14.09
CA HIS A 64 14.14 -18.38 15.01
C HIS A 64 14.33 -17.01 14.32
N GLN A 65 15.39 -16.84 13.52
CA GLN A 65 15.56 -15.63 12.73
C GLN A 65 14.37 -15.37 11.79
N GLY A 66 13.92 -16.41 11.07
CA GLY A 66 12.74 -16.33 10.21
C GLY A 66 11.49 -15.94 10.99
N GLY A 67 11.28 -16.54 12.17
CA GLY A 67 10.19 -16.20 13.08
C GLY A 67 10.17 -14.74 13.52
N ILE A 68 11.33 -14.17 13.87
CA ILE A 68 11.47 -12.75 14.25
C ILE A 68 11.08 -11.83 13.08
N VAL A 69 11.47 -12.17 11.86
CA VAL A 69 11.09 -11.39 10.67
C VAL A 69 9.61 -11.55 10.35
N SER A 70 9.07 -12.78 10.39
CA SER A 70 7.70 -13.06 9.97
C SER A 70 6.62 -12.59 10.95
N VAL A 71 6.91 -12.53 12.25
CA VAL A 71 5.93 -12.11 13.27
C VAL A 71 5.44 -10.66 13.06
N TYR A 72 6.25 -9.83 12.41
CA TYR A 72 5.87 -8.49 11.97
C TYR A 72 4.60 -8.51 11.10
N TYR A 73 4.50 -9.42 10.13
CA TYR A 73 3.33 -9.52 9.26
C TYR A 73 2.06 -9.94 10.01
N LEU A 74 2.20 -10.74 11.07
CA LEU A 74 1.08 -11.06 11.96
C LEU A 74 0.54 -9.79 12.64
N GLY A 75 1.45 -8.93 13.11
CA GLY A 75 1.13 -7.59 13.59
C GLY A 75 0.46 -6.73 12.53
N CYS A 76 0.96 -6.73 11.29
CA CYS A 76 0.38 -5.98 10.17
C CYS A 76 -1.05 -6.41 9.84
N ILE A 77 -1.34 -7.72 9.85
CA ILE A 77 -2.69 -8.23 9.63
C ILE A 77 -3.64 -7.68 10.71
N ALA A 78 -3.26 -7.82 11.98
CA ALA A 78 -4.05 -7.31 13.10
C ALA A 78 -4.22 -5.78 13.02
N GLY A 79 -3.16 -5.06 12.70
CA GLY A 79 -3.14 -3.60 12.52
C GLY A 79 -4.01 -3.11 11.37
N CYS A 80 -4.02 -3.82 10.24
CA CYS A 80 -4.85 -3.49 9.09
C CYS A 80 -6.35 -3.61 9.42
N PHE A 81 -6.76 -4.72 10.04
CA PHE A 81 -8.16 -4.90 10.44
C PHE A 81 -8.60 -3.93 11.54
N ALA A 82 -7.81 -3.82 12.60
CA ALA A 82 -8.13 -2.93 13.72
C ALA A 82 -8.05 -1.46 13.32
N GLY A 83 -7.01 -1.09 12.55
CA GLY A 83 -6.77 0.26 12.05
C GLY A 83 -7.81 0.69 11.03
N GLY A 84 -8.19 -0.18 10.08
CA GLY A 84 -9.27 0.10 9.12
C GLY A 84 -10.61 0.31 9.81
N TRP A 85 -10.97 -0.59 10.74
CA TRP A 85 -12.18 -0.45 11.55
C TRP A 85 -12.18 0.84 12.39
N LEU A 86 -11.04 1.18 13.00
CA LEU A 86 -10.90 2.38 13.79
C LEU A 86 -11.03 3.63 12.89
N ALA A 87 -10.35 3.66 11.74
CA ALA A 87 -10.38 4.76 10.78
C ALA A 87 -11.76 5.02 10.18
N ASP A 88 -12.59 3.97 10.02
CA ASP A 88 -13.99 4.13 9.61
C ASP A 88 -14.83 4.86 10.66
N ARG A 89 -14.43 4.83 11.94
CA ARG A 89 -15.16 5.50 13.04
C ARG A 89 -14.61 6.86 13.44
N ILE A 90 -13.29 6.98 13.49
CA ILE A 90 -12.63 8.20 14.00
C ILE A 90 -12.06 9.09 12.89
N GLY A 91 -12.05 8.62 11.64
CA GLY A 91 -11.51 9.33 10.49
C GLY A 91 -10.19 8.76 10.01
N ARG A 92 -9.89 9.02 8.74
CA ARG A 92 -8.66 8.56 8.09
C ARG A 92 -7.44 9.23 8.71
N ILE A 93 -7.49 10.53 8.97
CA ILE A 93 -6.39 11.32 9.54
C ILE A 93 -6.07 10.86 10.97
N ASN A 94 -7.10 10.70 11.80
CA ASN A 94 -6.93 10.22 13.18
C ASN A 94 -6.46 8.77 13.22
N GLY A 95 -6.92 7.92 12.29
CA GLY A 95 -6.43 6.56 12.13
C GLY A 95 -4.93 6.51 11.81
N LEU A 96 -4.48 7.28 10.81
CA LEU A 96 -3.04 7.40 10.49
C LEU A 96 -2.24 7.95 11.66
N PHE A 97 -2.76 8.94 12.38
CA PHE A 97 -2.10 9.51 13.55
C PHE A 97 -1.86 8.46 14.65
N ILE A 98 -2.86 7.63 14.96
CA ILE A 98 -2.71 6.53 15.92
C ILE A 98 -1.75 5.47 15.39
N GLY A 99 -1.83 5.12 14.10
CA GLY A 99 -0.89 4.20 13.45
C GLY A 99 0.57 4.66 13.59
N CYS A 100 0.83 5.96 13.41
CA CYS A 100 2.16 6.55 13.62
C CYS A 100 2.68 6.39 15.05
N ILE A 101 1.81 6.49 16.07
CA ILE A 101 2.21 6.30 17.47
C ILE A 101 2.70 4.86 17.68
N PHE A 102 1.95 3.87 17.21
CA PHE A 102 2.36 2.46 17.32
C PHE A 102 3.66 2.19 16.54
N ALA A 103 3.78 2.74 15.33
CA ALA A 103 4.97 2.63 14.50
C ALA A 103 6.23 3.23 15.19
N MET A 104 6.11 4.43 15.77
CA MET A 104 7.22 5.08 16.49
C MET A 104 7.60 4.33 17.77
N ILE A 105 6.62 3.93 18.57
CA ILE A 105 6.88 3.16 19.81
C ILE A 105 7.56 1.85 19.47
N GLY A 106 7.01 1.10 18.50
CA GLY A 106 7.60 -0.16 18.07
C GLY A 106 9.01 0.02 17.50
N GLY A 107 9.24 1.02 16.65
CA GLY A 107 10.58 1.30 16.11
C GLY A 107 11.61 1.68 17.17
N ALA A 108 11.20 2.50 18.16
CA ALA A 108 12.05 2.86 19.29
C ALA A 108 12.37 1.64 20.17
N LEU A 109 11.38 0.76 20.40
CA LEU A 109 11.59 -0.51 21.11
C LEU A 109 12.55 -1.41 20.34
N GLN A 110 12.37 -1.57 19.03
CA GLN A 110 13.27 -2.37 18.20
C GLN A 110 14.72 -1.86 18.27
N ALA A 111 14.93 -0.54 18.22
CA ALA A 111 16.26 0.05 18.36
C ALA A 111 16.87 -0.14 19.77
N ALA A 112 16.03 -0.32 20.80
CA ALA A 112 16.43 -0.56 22.18
C ALA A 112 16.48 -2.05 22.57
N ALA A 113 16.23 -2.97 21.62
CA ALA A 113 16.16 -4.39 21.91
C ALA A 113 17.49 -4.93 22.50
N GLN A 114 17.38 -5.91 23.39
CA GLN A 114 18.49 -6.60 24.07
C GLN A 114 18.33 -8.13 24.06
N SER A 115 17.24 -8.64 23.48
CA SER A 115 16.96 -10.08 23.38
C SER A 115 16.02 -10.36 22.21
N SER A 116 15.95 -11.63 21.80
CA SER A 116 15.02 -12.11 20.78
C SER A 116 13.56 -11.87 21.14
N ASP A 117 13.17 -12.21 22.36
CA ASP A 117 11.78 -12.10 22.82
C ASP A 117 11.34 -10.63 22.83
N PHE A 118 12.24 -9.74 23.24
CA PHE A 118 12.00 -8.30 23.19
C PHE A 118 11.82 -7.81 21.76
N MET A 119 12.68 -8.28 20.84
CA MET A 119 12.57 -7.94 19.42
C MET A 119 11.25 -8.43 18.82
N ILE A 120 10.81 -9.65 19.14
CA ILE A 120 9.53 -10.22 18.68
C ILE A 120 8.35 -9.34 19.12
N VAL A 121 8.32 -8.92 20.39
CA VAL A 121 7.25 -8.05 20.90
C VAL A 121 7.28 -6.68 20.22
N ALA A 122 8.46 -6.08 20.08
CA ALA A 122 8.64 -4.79 19.41
C ALA A 122 8.18 -4.86 17.94
N ARG A 123 8.48 -5.97 17.25
CA ARG A 123 8.05 -6.26 15.88
C ARG A 123 6.54 -6.32 15.72
N VAL A 124 5.83 -6.96 16.66
CA VAL A 124 4.36 -7.01 16.65
C VAL A 124 3.78 -5.59 16.81
N ILE A 125 4.33 -4.79 17.72
CA ILE A 125 3.87 -3.42 17.98
C ILE A 125 4.10 -2.54 16.75
N THR A 126 5.29 -2.59 16.13
CA THR A 126 5.55 -1.86 14.87
C THR A 126 4.62 -2.34 13.78
N GLY A 127 4.44 -3.66 13.62
CA GLY A 127 3.55 -4.24 12.61
C GLY A 127 2.11 -3.74 12.74
N ILE A 128 1.58 -3.60 13.95
CA ILE A 128 0.24 -3.03 14.16
C ILE A 128 0.14 -1.60 13.61
N GLY A 129 1.17 -0.78 13.86
CA GLY A 129 1.25 0.58 13.33
C GLY A 129 1.38 0.60 11.81
N THR A 130 2.30 -0.17 11.26
CA THR A 130 2.55 -0.23 9.82
C THR A 130 1.34 -0.79 9.07
N GLY A 131 0.71 -1.85 9.55
CA GLY A 131 -0.51 -2.41 8.96
C GLY A 131 -1.68 -1.41 8.92
N ALA A 132 -1.85 -0.60 9.97
CA ALA A 132 -2.84 0.46 9.98
C ALA A 132 -2.53 1.54 8.92
N LEU A 133 -1.26 1.95 8.80
CA LEU A 133 -0.80 2.93 7.81
C LEU A 133 -1.05 2.41 6.37
N THR A 134 -0.66 1.17 6.07
CA THR A 134 -0.82 0.54 4.75
C THR A 134 -2.28 0.35 4.36
N GLY A 135 -3.16 0.10 5.33
CA GLY A 135 -4.60 -0.01 5.07
C GLY A 135 -5.28 1.34 4.81
N ILE A 136 -4.92 2.38 5.57
CA ILE A 136 -5.63 3.66 5.56
C ILE A 136 -5.12 4.59 4.44
N THR A 137 -3.83 4.61 4.15
CA THR A 137 -3.22 5.56 3.20
C THR A 137 -3.78 5.43 1.78
N PRO A 138 -3.86 4.23 1.15
CA PRO A 138 -4.42 4.10 -0.19
C PRO A 138 -5.90 4.49 -0.26
N VAL A 139 -6.65 4.20 0.81
CA VAL A 139 -8.06 4.59 0.93
C VAL A 139 -8.16 6.11 0.95
N MET A 140 -7.37 6.79 1.78
CA MET A 140 -7.33 8.25 1.83
C MET A 140 -7.04 8.87 0.47
N VAL A 141 -5.99 8.39 -0.22
CA VAL A 141 -5.62 8.87 -1.56
C VAL A 141 -6.76 8.63 -2.56
N SER A 142 -7.43 7.49 -2.50
CA SER A 142 -8.55 7.17 -3.39
C SER A 142 -9.77 8.07 -3.16
N GLU A 143 -10.02 8.44 -1.90
CA GLU A 143 -11.16 9.26 -1.48
C GLU A 143 -10.93 10.76 -1.75
N THR A 144 -9.68 11.23 -1.76
CA THR A 144 -9.33 12.63 -2.07
C THR A 144 -9.06 12.85 -3.56
N SER A 145 -8.65 11.83 -4.30
CA SER A 145 -8.33 11.94 -5.73
C SER A 145 -9.56 11.98 -6.64
N THR A 146 -9.49 12.81 -7.68
CA THR A 146 -10.46 12.81 -8.80
C THR A 146 -10.35 11.50 -9.60
N ALA A 147 -11.46 11.02 -10.17
CA ALA A 147 -11.53 9.75 -10.90
C ALA A 147 -10.46 9.61 -12.01
N GLU A 148 -10.22 10.66 -12.80
CA GLU A 148 -9.23 10.65 -13.90
C GLU A 148 -7.79 10.48 -13.42
N HIS A 149 -7.43 11.07 -12.27
CA HIS A 149 -6.04 11.13 -11.80
C HIS A 149 -5.74 10.13 -10.68
N ARG A 150 -6.76 9.43 -10.16
CA ARG A 150 -6.62 8.47 -9.05
C ARG A 150 -5.59 7.39 -9.35
N GLY A 151 -5.57 6.85 -10.57
CA GLY A 151 -4.61 5.81 -10.97
C GLY A 151 -3.16 6.29 -10.91
N GLY A 152 -2.87 7.48 -11.44
CA GLY A 152 -1.54 8.07 -11.39
C GLY A 152 -1.11 8.40 -9.95
N PHE A 153 -2.01 8.94 -9.14
CA PHE A 153 -1.74 9.25 -7.74
C PHE A 153 -1.45 8.02 -6.89
N LEU A 154 -2.19 6.92 -7.09
CA LEU A 154 -1.87 5.64 -6.47
C LEU A 154 -0.52 5.10 -6.98
N GLY A 155 -0.24 5.23 -8.28
CA GLY A 155 1.05 4.86 -8.86
C GLY A 155 2.24 5.55 -8.18
N TYR A 156 2.19 6.87 -7.98
CA TYR A 156 3.23 7.62 -7.26
C TYR A 156 3.40 7.15 -5.83
N VAL A 157 2.30 6.82 -5.15
CA VAL A 157 2.31 6.34 -3.77
C VAL A 157 2.97 4.95 -3.69
N PHE A 158 2.74 4.06 -4.64
CA PHE A 158 3.42 2.75 -4.68
C PHE A 158 4.90 2.86 -5.09
N ILE A 159 5.26 3.80 -5.97
CA ILE A 159 6.67 4.08 -6.28
C ILE A 159 7.44 4.54 -5.02
N ALA A 160 6.75 5.18 -4.06
CA ALA A 160 7.35 5.57 -2.78
C ALA A 160 7.86 4.38 -1.95
N ASN A 161 7.49 3.14 -2.30
CA ASN A 161 8.07 1.92 -1.74
C ASN A 161 9.58 1.78 -2.04
N PHE A 162 10.18 2.72 -2.79
CA PHE A 162 11.63 2.92 -2.86
C PHE A 162 12.31 3.08 -1.47
N GLY A 163 11.54 3.25 -0.39
CA GLY A 163 12.01 3.11 0.99
C GLY A 163 12.81 1.83 1.24
N ILE A 164 12.44 0.70 0.61
CA ILE A 164 13.19 -0.57 0.69
C ILE A 164 14.63 -0.37 0.18
N SER A 165 14.78 0.28 -0.96
CA SER A 165 16.09 0.56 -1.55
C SER A 165 16.94 1.44 -0.65
N ILE A 166 16.35 2.46 -0.03
CA ILE A 166 17.06 3.32 0.94
C ILE A 166 17.51 2.51 2.16
N ALA A 167 16.68 1.59 2.66
CA ALA A 167 17.06 0.71 3.77
C ALA A 167 18.28 -0.16 3.39
N TYR A 168 18.32 -0.72 2.17
CA TYR A 168 19.47 -1.49 1.69
C TYR A 168 20.72 -0.65 1.48
N TRP A 169 20.61 0.54 0.88
CA TRP A 169 21.74 1.45 0.74
C TRP A 169 22.29 1.91 2.08
N LEU A 170 21.42 2.16 3.06
CA LEU A 170 21.84 2.49 4.41
C LEU A 170 22.53 1.30 5.09
N SER A 171 22.00 0.08 4.90
CA SER A 171 22.63 -1.17 5.37
C SER A 171 24.03 -1.34 4.81
N PHE A 172 24.19 -1.08 3.52
CA PHE A 172 25.46 -1.15 2.83
C PHE A 172 26.44 -0.11 3.36
N ALA A 173 26.02 1.16 3.51
CA ALA A 173 26.87 2.22 4.03
C ALA A 173 27.37 1.93 5.46
N LEU A 174 26.49 1.40 6.32
CA LEU A 174 26.85 1.07 7.71
C LEU A 174 27.69 -0.21 7.83
N ALA A 175 27.72 -1.07 6.81
CA ALA A 175 28.54 -2.28 6.81
C ALA A 175 30.06 -1.97 6.81
N PHE A 176 30.47 -0.79 6.35
CA PHE A 176 31.89 -0.38 6.32
C PHE A 176 32.36 0.29 7.61
N ILE A 177 31.45 0.62 8.53
CA ILE A 177 31.77 1.30 9.79
C ILE A 177 32.33 0.28 10.79
N ASP A 178 33.46 0.59 11.42
CA ASP A 178 34.17 -0.23 12.41
C ASP A 178 34.38 -1.70 11.98
N GLY A 179 34.63 -1.93 10.69
CA GLY A 179 34.81 -3.28 10.14
C GLY A 179 33.55 -4.15 10.18
N GLY A 180 32.36 -3.56 10.37
CA GLY A 180 31.07 -4.24 10.31
C GLY A 180 30.52 -4.75 11.66
N TYR A 181 31.27 -4.55 12.76
CA TYR A 181 30.95 -5.05 14.12
C TYR A 181 30.39 -3.99 15.08
N SER A 182 30.07 -2.79 14.57
CA SER A 182 29.50 -1.72 15.40
C SER A 182 28.02 -1.98 15.71
N ASP A 183 27.59 -1.76 16.96
CA ASP A 183 26.16 -1.82 17.35
C ASP A 183 25.33 -0.75 16.65
N VAL A 184 25.99 0.36 16.27
CA VAL A 184 25.39 1.44 15.48
C VAL A 184 24.82 0.89 14.17
N ARG A 185 25.45 -0.15 13.59
CA ARG A 185 25.04 -0.71 12.31
C ARG A 185 23.59 -1.14 12.32
N TRP A 186 23.09 -1.80 13.36
CA TRP A 186 21.72 -2.30 13.39
C TRP A 186 20.78 -1.40 14.19
N ARG A 187 21.25 -0.79 15.29
CA ARG A 187 20.43 0.11 16.12
C ARG A 187 20.07 1.40 15.39
N PHE A 188 21.01 1.98 14.63
CA PHE A 188 20.74 3.21 13.88
C PHE A 188 19.69 2.98 12.79
N GLN A 189 19.74 1.83 12.11
CA GLN A 189 18.78 1.52 11.04
C GLN A 189 17.35 1.40 11.58
N LEU A 190 17.19 0.72 12.71
CA LEU A 190 15.90 0.61 13.40
C LEU A 190 15.46 1.96 13.99
N ALA A 191 16.38 2.77 14.49
CA ALA A 191 16.05 4.12 14.97
C ALA A 191 15.64 5.07 13.84
N PHE A 192 16.28 4.95 12.67
CA PHE A 192 16.02 5.81 11.52
C PHE A 192 14.60 5.66 10.99
N GLN A 193 13.95 4.50 11.13
CA GLN A 193 12.55 4.33 10.75
C GLN A 193 11.60 5.24 11.53
N CYS A 194 11.98 5.67 12.75
CA CYS A 194 11.17 6.59 13.54
C CYS A 194 11.15 7.99 12.94
N LEU A 195 12.13 8.38 12.12
CA LEU A 195 12.22 9.71 11.52
C LEU A 195 11.07 9.98 10.53
N PRO A 196 10.82 9.16 9.48
CA PRO A 196 9.68 9.37 8.60
C PRO A 196 8.34 9.22 9.32
N ALA A 197 8.22 8.31 10.31
CA ALA A 197 7.03 8.18 11.14
C ALA A 197 6.75 9.44 11.98
N LEU A 198 7.80 10.08 12.52
CA LEU A 198 7.70 11.34 13.26
C LEU A 198 7.28 12.49 12.36
N LEU A 199 7.84 12.59 11.15
CA LEU A 199 7.45 13.60 10.16
C LEU A 199 5.97 13.48 9.80
N LEU A 200 5.48 12.24 9.61
CA LEU A 200 4.07 11.98 9.37
C LEU A 200 3.22 12.35 10.59
N PHE A 201 3.62 11.93 11.80
CA PHE A 201 2.92 12.21 13.05
C PHE A 201 2.71 13.71 13.30
N LEU A 202 3.74 14.53 13.06
CA LEU A 202 3.69 15.98 13.27
C LEU A 202 2.79 16.70 12.26
N GLY A 203 2.75 16.22 11.02
CA GLY A 203 2.05 16.92 9.92
C GLY A 203 0.65 16.40 9.60
N ILE A 204 0.32 15.14 9.90
CA ILE A 204 -0.93 14.53 9.41
C ILE A 204 -2.19 15.23 9.94
N LYS A 205 -2.18 15.72 11.19
CA LYS A 205 -3.32 16.44 11.79
C LYS A 205 -3.59 17.83 11.16
N MET A 206 -2.70 18.32 10.30
CA MET A 206 -2.91 19.58 9.58
C MET A 206 -3.79 19.40 8.34
N LEU A 207 -3.97 18.16 7.87
CA LEU A 207 -4.81 17.81 6.73
C LEU A 207 -6.29 17.63 7.15
N PRO A 208 -7.24 17.88 6.24
CA PRO A 208 -8.64 17.57 6.46
C PRO A 208 -8.87 16.06 6.40
N ASP A 209 -9.88 15.58 7.12
CA ASP A 209 -10.42 14.24 6.87
C ASP A 209 -11.06 14.16 5.48
N THR A 210 -11.24 12.93 4.99
CA THR A 210 -11.76 12.71 3.64
C THR A 210 -13.24 13.10 3.54
N PRO A 211 -13.68 13.64 2.39
CA PRO A 211 -15.08 14.05 2.20
C PRO A 211 -16.06 12.89 2.38
N ARG A 212 -15.64 11.67 2.02
CA ARG A 212 -16.43 10.44 2.22
C ARG A 212 -16.61 10.09 3.69
N PHE A 213 -15.54 10.19 4.50
CA PHE A 213 -15.65 9.98 5.94
C PHE A 213 -16.54 11.03 6.59
N LEU A 214 -16.38 12.30 6.23
CA LEU A 214 -17.19 13.39 6.78
C LEU A 214 -18.69 13.20 6.45
N ALA A 215 -19.01 12.73 5.24
CA ALA A 215 -20.38 12.38 4.86
C ALA A 215 -20.92 11.17 5.65
N SER A 216 -20.11 10.12 5.89
CA SER A 216 -20.56 8.92 6.61
C SER A 216 -20.88 9.17 8.09
N VAL A 217 -20.29 10.22 8.69
CA VAL A 217 -20.61 10.66 10.06
C VAL A 217 -21.67 11.76 10.13
N GLY A 218 -22.28 12.12 8.99
CA GLY A 218 -23.36 13.12 8.90
C GLY A 218 -22.88 14.59 8.93
N ARG A 219 -21.58 14.85 8.79
CA ARG A 219 -20.99 16.21 8.74
C ARG A 219 -20.97 16.72 7.30
N TYR A 220 -22.15 16.91 6.72
CA TYR A 220 -22.33 17.23 5.31
C TYR A 220 -21.74 18.59 4.91
N ASP A 221 -21.87 19.61 5.76
CA ASP A 221 -21.35 20.95 5.47
C ASP A 221 -19.82 20.95 5.34
N GLU A 222 -19.14 20.21 6.22
CA GLU A 222 -17.69 20.07 6.17
C GLU A 222 -17.23 19.17 5.02
N ALA A 223 -17.96 18.10 4.73
CA ALA A 223 -17.68 17.25 3.58
C ALA A 223 -17.76 18.06 2.26
N ARG A 224 -18.74 18.96 2.15
CA ARG A 224 -18.90 19.89 1.04
C ARG A 224 -17.75 20.88 0.95
N GLU A 225 -17.38 21.51 2.07
CA GLU A 225 -16.25 22.44 2.10
C GLU A 225 -14.94 21.75 1.66
N VAL A 226 -14.67 20.54 2.15
CA VAL A 226 -13.46 19.80 1.81
C VAL A 226 -13.42 19.43 0.33
N ILE A 227 -14.52 18.92 -0.25
CA ILE A 227 -14.52 18.52 -1.66
C ILE A 227 -14.39 19.74 -2.59
N GLU A 228 -15.06 20.84 -2.30
CA GLU A 228 -14.92 22.10 -3.04
C GLU A 228 -13.48 22.61 -2.99
N HIS A 229 -12.83 22.53 -1.82
CA HIS A 229 -11.45 22.99 -1.62
C HIS A 229 -10.41 22.07 -2.27
N VAL A 230 -10.61 20.75 -2.23
CA VAL A 230 -9.72 19.77 -2.88
C VAL A 230 -9.85 19.84 -4.40
N ARG A 231 -11.05 20.04 -4.94
CA ARG A 231 -11.30 20.17 -6.38
C ARG A 231 -10.94 21.56 -6.91
N GLY A 232 -10.98 22.58 -6.06
CA GLY A 232 -10.73 23.98 -6.44
C GLY A 232 -11.79 24.57 -7.36
N ASN A 233 -13.01 24.01 -7.33
CA ASN A 233 -14.14 24.42 -8.17
C ASN A 233 -15.43 24.33 -7.36
N PHE A 234 -16.34 25.29 -7.57
CA PHE A 234 -17.67 25.38 -6.95
C PHE A 234 -18.79 25.08 -7.96
N GLY A 235 -18.44 24.52 -9.11
CA GLY A 235 -19.37 24.25 -10.20
C GLY A 235 -20.30 23.05 -9.98
N PRO A 236 -21.30 22.86 -10.86
CA PRO A 236 -22.31 21.81 -10.74
C PRO A 236 -21.75 20.37 -10.79
N VAL A 237 -20.53 20.20 -11.31
CA VAL A 237 -19.82 18.91 -11.32
C VAL A 237 -19.44 18.46 -9.91
N VAL A 238 -18.93 19.38 -9.09
CA VAL A 238 -18.54 19.08 -7.70
C VAL A 238 -19.77 18.84 -6.82
N GLU A 239 -20.84 19.60 -7.05
CA GLU A 239 -22.12 19.36 -6.38
C GLU A 239 -22.67 17.96 -6.68
N ARG A 240 -22.59 17.50 -7.93
CA ARG A 240 -23.01 16.15 -8.30
C ARG A 240 -22.16 15.08 -7.59
N GLU A 241 -20.84 15.25 -7.59
CA GLU A 241 -19.92 14.34 -6.87
C GLU A 241 -20.22 14.29 -5.37
N PHE A 242 -20.50 15.45 -4.77
CA PHE A 242 -20.90 15.54 -3.36
C PHE A 242 -22.23 14.83 -3.08
N LEU A 243 -23.24 15.02 -3.93
CA LEU A 243 -24.53 14.33 -3.81
C LEU A 243 -24.38 12.81 -3.94
N GLU A 244 -23.54 12.33 -4.86
CA GLU A 244 -23.21 10.90 -5.00
C GLU A 244 -22.52 10.35 -3.74
N ILE A 245 -21.58 11.09 -3.16
CA ILE A 245 -20.94 10.70 -1.90
C ILE A 245 -21.97 10.62 -0.77
N ARG A 246 -22.90 11.58 -0.72
CA ARG A 246 -23.95 11.63 0.28
C ARG A 246 -24.94 10.48 0.17
N THR A 247 -25.42 10.15 -1.04
CA THR A 247 -26.35 9.03 -1.22
C THR A 247 -25.72 7.71 -0.80
N VAL A 248 -24.45 7.49 -1.15
CA VAL A 248 -23.70 6.31 -0.71
C VAL A 248 -23.52 6.30 0.81
N ALA A 249 -23.27 7.45 1.43
CA ALA A 249 -23.15 7.55 2.88
C ALA A 249 -24.48 7.21 3.60
N GLU A 250 -25.61 7.69 3.09
CA GLU A 250 -26.96 7.42 3.63
C GLU A 250 -27.35 5.94 3.49
N GLU A 251 -26.91 5.27 2.43
CA GLU A 251 -27.13 3.83 2.22
C GLU A 251 -26.14 2.93 2.99
N SER A 252 -25.00 3.48 3.42
CA SER A 252 -23.95 2.69 4.08
C SER A 252 -24.29 2.35 5.53
N THR A 253 -24.30 1.06 5.87
CA THR A 253 -24.32 0.60 7.26
C THR A 253 -22.94 0.75 7.88
N LYS A 254 -22.89 1.16 9.16
CA LYS A 254 -21.63 1.36 9.89
C LYS A 254 -20.79 0.07 9.90
N SER A 255 -19.54 0.19 9.46
CA SER A 255 -18.59 -0.92 9.43
C SER A 255 -18.49 -1.63 10.78
N SER A 256 -18.74 -2.94 10.77
CA SER A 256 -18.56 -3.82 11.93
C SER A 256 -17.37 -4.76 11.71
N PRO A 257 -16.53 -5.05 12.73
CA PRO A 257 -15.46 -6.05 12.60
C PRO A 257 -16.00 -7.42 12.16
N ILE A 258 -17.24 -7.71 12.53
CA ILE A 258 -17.95 -8.95 12.20
C ILE A 258 -18.29 -8.99 10.69
N GLU A 259 -18.45 -7.85 10.02
CA GLU A 259 -18.68 -7.82 8.58
C GLU A 259 -17.45 -8.26 7.79
N PHE A 260 -16.24 -7.88 8.19
CA PHE A 260 -15.01 -8.37 7.56
C PHE A 260 -14.91 -9.90 7.64
N ILE A 261 -15.19 -10.46 8.82
CA ILE A 261 -15.21 -11.92 9.02
C ILE A 261 -16.31 -12.56 8.15
N LYS A 262 -17.51 -11.99 8.15
CA LYS A 262 -18.63 -12.48 7.33
C LYS A 262 -18.32 -12.46 5.83
N ILE A 263 -17.64 -11.42 5.34
CA ILE A 263 -17.17 -11.31 3.95
C ILE A 263 -16.18 -12.44 3.63
N LEU A 264 -15.22 -12.71 4.53
CA LEU A 264 -14.23 -13.78 4.36
C LEU A 264 -14.89 -15.16 4.24
N PHE A 265 -15.99 -15.37 4.97
CA PHE A 265 -16.80 -16.59 4.93
C PHE A 265 -17.94 -16.55 3.88
N GLY A 266 -17.94 -15.57 2.98
CA GLY A 266 -18.90 -15.46 1.88
C GLY A 266 -20.32 -15.07 2.29
N ARG A 267 -20.54 -14.65 3.53
CA ARG A 267 -21.84 -14.18 4.05
C ARG A 267 -21.98 -12.67 3.87
N GLY A 268 -22.25 -12.23 2.65
CA GLY A 268 -22.52 -10.81 2.35
C GLY A 268 -23.95 -10.38 2.76
N PRO A 269 -24.18 -9.08 3.01
CA PRO A 269 -25.51 -8.54 3.34
C PRO A 269 -26.50 -8.50 2.16
N LYS A 270 -26.02 -8.61 0.91
CA LYS A 270 -26.86 -8.70 -0.30
C LYS A 270 -26.60 -10.02 -1.04
N PRO A 271 -27.62 -10.83 -1.36
CA PRO A 271 -27.46 -12.04 -2.18
C PRO A 271 -27.08 -11.65 -3.62
N GLY A 272 -26.09 -12.34 -4.21
CA GLY A 272 -25.73 -12.20 -5.64
C GLY A 272 -24.31 -11.70 -5.93
N TYR A 273 -23.62 -11.10 -4.96
CA TYR A 273 -22.20 -10.76 -5.11
C TYR A 273 -21.37 -11.86 -4.44
N ASN A 274 -20.53 -12.56 -5.20
CA ASN A 274 -19.56 -13.53 -4.69
C ASN A 274 -18.42 -12.83 -3.93
N LEU A 275 -18.75 -12.01 -2.92
CA LEU A 275 -17.83 -11.22 -2.11
C LEU A 275 -16.76 -12.11 -1.46
N GLY A 276 -17.12 -13.31 -1.00
CA GLY A 276 -16.17 -14.26 -0.45
C GLY A 276 -15.15 -14.74 -1.49
N GLN A 277 -15.60 -15.08 -2.70
CA GLN A 277 -14.67 -15.48 -3.77
C GLN A 277 -13.78 -14.31 -4.18
N ARG A 278 -14.30 -13.08 -4.24
CA ARG A 278 -13.50 -11.89 -4.54
C ARG A 278 -12.45 -11.60 -3.46
N ALA A 279 -12.83 -11.71 -2.18
CA ALA A 279 -11.92 -11.53 -1.06
C ALA A 279 -10.80 -12.60 -1.08
N TRP A 280 -11.16 -13.87 -1.29
CA TRP A 280 -10.18 -14.95 -1.42
C TRP A 280 -9.31 -14.81 -2.67
N LEU A 281 -9.85 -14.37 -3.81
CA LEU A 281 -9.07 -14.09 -5.01
C LEU A 281 -8.06 -12.97 -4.78
N CYS A 282 -8.46 -11.88 -4.12
CA CYS A 282 -7.53 -10.79 -3.77
C CYS A 282 -6.41 -11.28 -2.83
N LEU A 283 -6.75 -12.06 -1.80
CA LEU A 283 -5.77 -12.64 -0.88
C LEU A 283 -4.80 -13.57 -1.62
N VAL A 284 -5.33 -14.48 -2.44
CA VAL A 284 -4.53 -15.43 -3.21
C VAL A 284 -3.66 -14.72 -4.24
N SER A 285 -4.15 -13.65 -4.88
CA SER A 285 -3.33 -12.86 -5.82
C SER A 285 -2.19 -12.13 -5.12
N HIS A 286 -2.37 -11.69 -3.87
CA HIS A 286 -1.30 -11.04 -3.11
C HIS A 286 -0.23 -12.06 -2.70
N VAL A 287 -0.64 -13.24 -2.21
CA VAL A 287 0.29 -14.32 -1.82
C VAL A 287 1.05 -14.87 -3.04
N LYS A 288 0.39 -14.99 -4.19
CA LYS A 288 1.01 -15.50 -5.43
C LYS A 288 1.84 -14.45 -6.18
N GLY A 289 1.63 -13.17 -5.91
CA GLY A 289 2.38 -12.06 -6.53
C GLY A 289 3.77 -11.83 -5.94
N GLU A 290 4.13 -12.52 -4.85
CA GLU A 290 5.49 -12.50 -4.31
C GLU A 290 6.40 -13.47 -5.11
N PRO A 291 7.45 -13.00 -5.79
CA PRO A 291 8.28 -13.82 -6.68
C PRO A 291 9.09 -14.92 -5.98
N ASN A 292 9.04 -15.01 -4.66
CA ASN A 292 9.79 -15.99 -3.86
C ASN A 292 8.97 -17.23 -3.46
N ALA A 293 7.68 -17.31 -3.83
CA ALA A 293 6.76 -18.29 -3.26
C ALA A 293 6.35 -19.46 -4.18
N LEU A 294 6.73 -19.50 -5.47
CA LEU A 294 6.12 -20.46 -6.41
C LEU A 294 7.11 -21.42 -7.09
N THR A 295 6.69 -22.69 -7.16
CA THR A 295 7.30 -23.75 -7.99
C THR A 295 6.68 -23.77 -9.39
N GLN A 296 7.41 -24.28 -10.40
CA GLN A 296 7.03 -24.24 -11.83
C GLN A 296 5.63 -24.81 -12.17
N GLU A 297 5.05 -25.69 -11.33
CA GLU A 297 3.69 -26.20 -11.53
C GLU A 297 2.59 -25.16 -11.26
N GLU A 298 2.85 -24.15 -10.42
CA GLU A 298 1.84 -23.16 -10.02
C GLU A 298 1.60 -22.08 -11.09
N LEU A 299 2.59 -21.83 -11.96
CA LEU A 299 2.51 -20.94 -13.12
C LEU A 299 1.50 -21.44 -14.18
N ALA A 300 1.31 -22.75 -14.31
CA ALA A 300 0.32 -23.31 -15.24
C ALA A 300 -1.13 -23.10 -14.76
N GLY A 301 -1.35 -23.11 -13.43
CA GLY A 301 -2.65 -22.80 -12.83
C GLY A 301 -3.01 -21.31 -12.89
N GLU A 302 -2.01 -20.44 -13.02
CA GLU A 302 -2.15 -18.98 -13.07
C GLU A 302 -2.92 -18.50 -14.32
N ASN A 303 -2.62 -19.07 -15.49
CA ASN A 303 -3.32 -18.75 -16.74
C ASN A 303 -4.82 -19.13 -16.69
N LEU A 304 -5.16 -20.20 -15.97
CA LEU A 304 -6.55 -20.66 -15.83
C LEU A 304 -7.33 -19.80 -14.82
N LEU A 305 -6.66 -19.34 -13.75
CA LEU A 305 -7.24 -18.48 -12.73
C LEU A 305 -7.41 -17.04 -13.22
N LEU A 306 -6.45 -16.49 -13.96
CA LEU A 306 -6.56 -15.18 -14.59
C LEU A 306 -7.68 -15.16 -15.64
N GLY A 307 -7.86 -16.24 -16.41
CA GLY A 307 -9.00 -16.41 -17.31
C GLY A 307 -10.36 -16.39 -16.58
N ARG A 308 -10.47 -17.07 -15.44
CA ARG A 308 -11.69 -17.04 -14.60
C ARG A 308 -11.92 -15.69 -13.91
N VAL A 309 -10.86 -14.96 -13.57
CA VAL A 309 -10.94 -13.59 -13.02
C VAL A 309 -11.51 -12.64 -14.07
N GLY A 310 -11.10 -12.76 -15.34
CA GLY A 310 -11.69 -12.02 -16.46
C GLY A 310 -13.19 -12.30 -16.64
N GLU A 311 -13.61 -13.56 -16.55
CA GLU A 311 -15.03 -13.95 -16.68
C GLU A 311 -15.91 -13.48 -15.50
N LEU A 312 -15.39 -13.47 -14.27
CA LEU A 312 -16.13 -13.07 -13.06
C LEU A 312 -16.22 -11.55 -12.86
N VAL A 313 -15.30 -10.79 -13.46
CA VAL A 313 -15.34 -9.31 -13.48
C VAL A 313 -16.24 -8.80 -14.61
N CYS A 314 -16.32 -9.52 -15.73
CA CYS A 314 -17.07 -9.11 -16.93
C CYS A 314 -18.55 -9.57 -16.98
N GLN A 315 -19.16 -10.07 -15.90
CA GLN A 315 -20.60 -10.38 -15.96
C GLN A 315 -21.45 -9.09 -16.00
N PRO A 316 -22.32 -8.92 -17.02
CA PRO A 316 -23.11 -7.71 -17.17
C PRO A 316 -24.24 -7.67 -16.13
N GLY A 317 -24.20 -6.68 -15.23
CA GLY A 317 -25.41 -6.16 -14.59
C GLY A 317 -26.26 -5.39 -15.61
N PRO A 318 -27.58 -5.24 -15.39
CA PRO A 318 -28.46 -4.61 -16.37
C PRO A 318 -27.99 -3.19 -16.69
N VAL A 319 -27.73 -2.98 -17.97
CA VAL A 319 -27.10 -1.81 -18.58
C VAL A 319 -28.09 -0.64 -18.59
N SER A 320 -27.68 0.49 -18.02
CA SER A 320 -28.10 1.82 -18.49
C SER A 320 -26.86 2.69 -18.69
N ASN A 321 -26.42 2.74 -19.94
CA ASN A 321 -25.59 3.76 -20.59
C ASN A 321 -24.50 4.44 -19.74
N LEU A 322 -23.29 3.87 -19.78
CA LEU A 322 -22.04 4.63 -19.71
C LEU A 322 -20.98 3.90 -20.53
N GLU A 323 -20.37 4.65 -21.44
CA GLU A 323 -19.29 4.21 -22.32
C GLU A 323 -18.13 3.65 -21.49
N ALA A 324 -17.75 2.41 -21.78
CA ALA A 324 -16.62 1.74 -21.16
C ALA A 324 -15.31 2.30 -21.71
N GLY A 325 -14.71 3.27 -20.99
CA GLY A 325 -13.30 3.62 -21.14
C GLY A 325 -12.40 2.58 -20.45
N PRO A 326 -11.20 2.27 -20.99
CA PRO A 326 -10.37 1.17 -20.52
C PRO A 326 -9.72 1.52 -19.18
N LEU A 327 -10.14 0.85 -18.11
CA LEU A 327 -9.59 0.96 -16.77
C LEU A 327 -9.17 -0.42 -16.28
N LEU A 328 -7.93 -0.76 -16.57
CA LEU A 328 -7.02 -1.63 -15.81
C LEU A 328 -5.86 -1.94 -16.73
N GLY A 329 -4.70 -1.31 -16.48
CA GLY A 329 -3.43 -1.78 -17.01
C GLY A 329 -3.10 -3.12 -16.38
N VAL A 330 -3.75 -4.17 -16.87
CA VAL A 330 -3.26 -5.54 -16.74
C VAL A 330 -2.14 -5.66 -17.75
N PHE A 331 -0.99 -6.22 -17.34
CA PHE A 331 0.02 -6.68 -18.28
C PHE A 331 -0.66 -7.65 -19.26
N GLU A 332 -0.95 -7.17 -20.48
CA GLU A 332 -1.48 -8.02 -21.53
C GLU A 332 -0.31 -8.82 -22.10
N VAL A 333 -0.08 -10.01 -21.54
CA VAL A 333 0.73 -11.03 -22.20
C VAL A 333 -0.13 -11.59 -23.33
N GLN A 334 -0.04 -10.95 -24.50
CA GLN A 334 -0.71 -11.44 -25.71
C GLN A 334 -0.03 -12.72 -26.19
N ASP A 335 -0.79 -13.81 -26.15
CA ASP A 335 -0.43 -15.10 -26.75
C ASP A 335 -0.29 -14.95 -28.28
N LYS A 336 0.71 -15.62 -28.86
CA LYS A 336 1.12 -15.50 -30.28
C LYS A 336 0.03 -15.93 -31.27
N THR A 337 -1.05 -16.55 -30.81
CA THR A 337 -2.15 -17.04 -31.64
C THR A 337 -3.11 -15.95 -32.11
N HIS A 338 -3.11 -14.76 -31.49
CA HIS A 338 -3.97 -13.64 -31.88
C HIS A 338 -3.33 -12.64 -32.86
N PHE A 339 -2.03 -12.75 -33.15
CA PHE A 339 -1.33 -11.81 -34.04
C PHE A 339 -1.65 -12.02 -35.53
N ASP A 340 -2.11 -13.20 -35.94
CA ASP A 340 -2.39 -13.50 -37.35
C ASP A 340 -3.70 -12.89 -37.86
N SER A 341 -4.58 -12.38 -36.98
CA SER A 341 -5.87 -11.79 -37.38
C SER A 341 -5.80 -10.26 -37.61
N PHE A 342 -4.80 -9.56 -37.06
CA PHE A 342 -4.66 -8.11 -37.21
C PHE A 342 -3.80 -7.68 -38.42
N ALA A 343 -3.18 -8.62 -39.13
CA ALA A 343 -2.33 -8.35 -40.29
C ALA A 343 -3.09 -8.03 -41.61
N LYS A 344 -4.39 -7.70 -41.57
CA LYS A 344 -5.20 -7.52 -42.79
C LYS A 344 -5.66 -6.10 -43.15
N TYR A 345 -5.28 -5.05 -42.42
CA TYR A 345 -5.56 -3.67 -42.85
C TYR A 345 -4.41 -2.71 -42.53
N PRO A 346 -3.51 -2.43 -43.48
CA PRO A 346 -2.48 -1.42 -43.32
C PRO A 346 -2.98 -0.09 -43.93
N SER A 347 -3.27 0.91 -43.12
CA SER A 347 -3.06 2.31 -43.52
C SER A 347 -3.41 3.29 -42.41
N ALA A 348 -2.35 3.95 -41.94
CA ALA A 348 -2.26 5.36 -41.53
C ALA A 348 -1.64 5.49 -40.14
N LEU A 349 -0.32 5.68 -40.11
CA LEU A 349 0.38 6.63 -39.24
C LEU A 349 1.87 6.67 -39.68
N PRO A 350 2.45 7.85 -39.94
CA PRO A 350 3.84 7.99 -40.40
C PRO A 350 4.86 7.94 -39.22
N PRO A 351 6.14 7.61 -39.50
CA PRO A 351 7.11 7.25 -38.47
C PRO A 351 7.95 8.45 -38.02
N LYS A 352 8.38 8.48 -36.75
CA LYS A 352 9.72 8.98 -36.38
C LYS A 352 10.16 8.51 -34.99
N ASN A 353 11.26 7.76 -35.02
CA ASN A 353 12.27 7.53 -33.97
C ASN A 353 11.85 6.83 -32.67
N LYS A 354 11.89 5.49 -32.68
CA LYS A 354 12.41 4.71 -31.55
C LYS A 354 13.38 3.65 -32.08
N HIS A 355 14.63 3.69 -31.62
CA HIS A 355 15.58 2.60 -31.82
C HIS A 355 15.20 1.46 -30.87
N VAL A 356 14.77 0.33 -31.42
CA VAL A 356 14.48 -0.91 -30.68
C VAL A 356 15.77 -1.71 -30.62
N PHE A 357 16.32 -1.90 -29.41
CA PHE A 357 17.35 -2.91 -29.17
C PHE A 357 16.66 -4.24 -28.86
N ASN A 358 16.86 -5.23 -29.73
CA ASN A 358 16.27 -6.56 -29.57
C ASN A 358 17.38 -7.51 -29.06
N LYS A 359 17.27 -7.99 -27.83
CA LYS A 359 18.15 -9.04 -27.31
C LYS A 359 17.32 -10.29 -27.07
N SER A 360 17.58 -11.30 -27.89
CA SER A 360 16.96 -12.63 -27.82
C SER A 360 17.66 -13.47 -26.76
N VAL A 361 16.93 -13.90 -25.73
CA VAL A 361 17.29 -15.06 -24.90
C VAL A 361 16.03 -15.89 -24.72
N GLY A 362 16.03 -17.13 -25.20
CA GLY A 362 14.99 -18.11 -24.88
C GLY A 362 13.60 -17.86 -25.48
N GLY A 363 13.49 -17.34 -26.72
CA GLY A 363 12.22 -17.36 -27.47
C GLY A 363 11.17 -16.30 -27.09
N TYR A 364 11.47 -15.43 -26.12
CA TYR A 364 10.65 -14.28 -25.76
C TYR A 364 11.31 -12.98 -26.23
N VAL A 365 10.52 -12.08 -26.83
CA VAL A 365 10.94 -10.71 -27.18
C VAL A 365 10.48 -9.80 -26.04
N ILE A 366 11.41 -9.39 -25.19
CA ILE A 366 11.14 -8.37 -24.17
C ILE A 366 11.26 -7.02 -24.86
N THR A 367 10.13 -6.32 -25.02
CA THR A 367 10.13 -4.92 -25.46
C THR A 367 10.11 -4.05 -24.21
N GLU A 368 11.28 -3.60 -23.74
CA GLU A 368 11.34 -2.60 -22.68
C GLU A 368 10.87 -1.25 -23.24
N PHE A 369 9.73 -0.76 -22.77
CA PHE A 369 9.43 0.67 -22.81
C PHE A 369 10.05 1.31 -21.57
N VAL A 370 11.25 1.86 -21.72
CA VAL A 370 11.73 2.88 -20.80
C VAL A 370 10.85 4.12 -21.02
N MET A 371 10.13 4.54 -19.99
CA MET A 371 9.55 5.88 -19.90
C MET A 371 10.26 6.66 -18.82
#